data_AF-F2IBT3-F1
#
_entry.id   AF-F2IBT3-F1
#
_cell.length_a   1.000
_cell.length_b   1.000
_cell.length_c   1.000
_cell.angle_alpha   90.00
_cell.angle_beta   90.00
_cell.angle_gamma   90.00
#
_symmetry.space_group_name_H-M   'P 1'
#
loop_
_entity.id
_entity.type
_entity.pdbx_description
1 polymer ?
#
loop_
_entity_poly.entity_id
_entity_poly.type
_entity_poly.pdbx_seq_one_letter_code
_entity_poly.pdbx_strand_id
1 'polypeptide(L)'
;MTHQEILKKVEWKDLKSLSFKEMLIENNLTIPWFLISISLAYFGYYIIALPFSAFFFLTGLRQVHNGFHNSLGTNKFLTWLSLYINSILMMTSIHAVKFNHIRHHKYCLTDQDYEGKSAGMTWYGAILYGPVHMFLIHKVTLQIGNKNYKRNVILELISIVIFAAIVFYFRIDFLIYHIIVMLVGEFLMAFIN
;
A
#
# COMPACT_ATOMS: atom_id res chain seq x y z
N MET A 1 -21.71 31.37 26.26
CA MET A 1 -21.88 30.25 25.30
C MET A 1 -21.58 28.96 26.04
N THR A 2 -22.54 28.06 26.12
CA THR A 2 -22.37 26.76 26.78
C THR A 2 -21.66 25.78 25.85
N HIS A 3 -21.02 24.74 26.39
CA HIS A 3 -20.34 23.71 25.59
C HIS A 3 -21.26 23.06 24.55
N GLN A 4 -22.54 22.88 24.87
CA GLN A 4 -23.56 22.36 23.95
C GLN A 4 -23.86 23.30 22.78
N GLU A 5 -23.82 24.62 22.98
CA GLU A 5 -24.02 25.60 21.90
C GLU A 5 -22.83 25.61 20.92
N ILE A 6 -21.63 25.31 21.40
CA ILE A 6 -20.42 25.18 20.57
C ILE A 6 -20.51 23.90 19.72
N LEU A 7 -20.87 22.76 20.32
CA LEU A 7 -20.99 21.49 19.59
C LEU A 7 -22.08 21.51 18.51
N LYS A 8 -23.18 22.23 18.70
CA LYS A 8 -24.25 22.39 17.69
C LYS A 8 -23.86 23.24 16.49
N LYS A 9 -22.82 24.07 16.61
CA LYS A 9 -22.29 24.90 15.51
C LYS A 9 -21.26 24.16 14.67
N VAL A 10 -20.78 23.00 15.11
CA VAL A 10 -19.85 22.17 14.33
C VAL A 10 -20.66 21.42 13.28
N GLU A 11 -20.46 21.77 12.00
CA GLU A 11 -20.96 20.96 10.89
C GLU A 11 -20.12 19.67 10.81
N TRP A 12 -20.62 18.61 11.43
CA TRP A 12 -20.02 17.29 11.35
C TRP A 12 -20.17 16.76 9.93
N LYS A 13 -19.05 16.70 9.20
CA LYS A 13 -19.02 16.03 7.90
C LYS A 13 -19.04 14.53 8.11
N ASP A 14 -20.05 13.86 7.57
CA ASP A 14 -20.14 12.41 7.63
C ASP A 14 -19.05 11.80 6.74
N LEU A 15 -18.02 11.22 7.38
CA LEU A 15 -16.90 10.55 6.72
C LEU A 15 -17.32 9.22 6.06
N LYS A 16 -18.56 8.75 6.24
CA LYS A 16 -19.05 7.53 5.57
C LYS A 16 -19.31 7.70 4.09
N SER A 17 -19.64 8.91 3.63
CA SER A 17 -19.99 9.15 2.23
C SER A 17 -19.03 10.16 1.60
N LEU A 18 -18.31 9.70 0.58
CA LEU A 18 -17.48 10.58 -0.24
C LEU A 18 -18.35 11.19 -1.32
N SER A 19 -18.19 12.50 -1.54
CA SER A 19 -18.65 13.12 -2.78
C SER A 19 -17.92 12.51 -3.98
N PHE A 20 -18.51 12.62 -5.17
CA PHE A 20 -17.86 12.15 -6.40
C PHE A 20 -16.45 12.76 -6.59
N LYS A 21 -16.27 14.04 -6.24
CA LYS A 21 -14.97 14.72 -6.30
C LYS A 21 -13.96 14.11 -5.33
N GLU A 22 -14.37 13.82 -4.10
CA GLU A 22 -13.50 13.21 -3.09
C GLU A 22 -13.14 11.77 -3.46
N MET A 23 -14.10 10.99 -3.96
CA MET A 23 -13.86 9.67 -4.53
C MET A 23 -12.80 9.75 -5.64
N LEU A 24 -12.91 10.69 -6.58
CA LEU A 24 -11.91 10.85 -7.63
C LEU A 24 -10.54 11.24 -7.07
N ILE A 25 -10.47 12.19 -6.14
CA ILE A 25 -9.19 12.60 -5.52
C ILE A 25 -8.55 11.40 -4.81
N GLU A 26 -9.34 10.64 -4.03
CA GLU A 26 -8.86 9.50 -3.26
C GLU A 26 -8.30 8.39 -4.15
N ASN A 27 -8.99 8.08 -5.26
CA ASN A 27 -8.59 7.01 -6.16
C ASN A 27 -7.46 7.40 -7.13
N ASN A 28 -7.17 8.70 -7.28
CA ASN A 28 -6.12 9.21 -8.18
C ASN A 28 -4.95 9.89 -7.44
N LEU A 29 -4.92 9.82 -6.11
CA LEU A 29 -3.91 10.50 -5.28
C LEU A 29 -2.47 10.12 -5.64
N THR A 30 -2.26 8.87 -6.04
CA THR A 30 -0.96 8.30 -6.39
C THR A 30 -0.47 8.73 -7.78
N ILE A 31 -1.38 9.04 -8.70
CA ILE A 31 -1.08 9.25 -10.13
C ILE A 31 -0.09 10.41 -10.36
N PRO A 32 -0.27 11.62 -9.79
CA PRO A 32 0.66 12.72 -10.03
C PRO A 32 2.10 12.35 -9.62
N TRP A 33 2.27 11.70 -8.48
CA TRP A 33 3.56 11.29 -7.95
C TRP A 33 4.21 10.21 -8.81
N PHE A 34 3.43 9.23 -9.25
CA PHE A 34 3.90 8.18 -10.16
C PHE A 34 4.38 8.77 -11.49
N LEU A 35 3.57 9.64 -12.12
CA LEU A 35 3.89 10.23 -13.43
C LEU A 35 5.14 11.10 -13.37
N ILE A 36 5.29 11.95 -12.35
CA ILE A 36 6.48 12.79 -12.18
C ILE A 36 7.71 11.90 -11.96
N SER A 37 7.63 10.92 -11.06
CA SER A 37 8.71 9.98 -10.76
C SER A 37 9.19 9.24 -12.01
N ILE A 38 8.28 8.60 -12.74
CA ILE A 38 8.59 7.83 -13.94
C ILE A 38 9.12 8.73 -15.06
N SER A 39 8.56 9.92 -15.24
CA SER A 39 9.02 10.85 -16.27
C SER A 39 10.45 11.31 -15.99
N LEU A 40 10.77 11.68 -14.75
CA LEU A 40 12.13 12.05 -14.37
C LEU A 40 13.12 10.90 -14.54
N ALA A 41 12.74 9.69 -14.13
CA ALA A 41 13.56 8.50 -14.31
C ALA A 41 13.77 8.16 -15.80
N TYR A 42 12.75 8.35 -16.65
CA TYR A 42 12.84 8.17 -18.10
C TYR A 42 13.90 9.10 -18.72
N PHE A 43 14.02 10.34 -18.23
CA PHE A 43 15.07 11.28 -18.64
C PHE A 43 16.40 11.10 -17.87
N GLY A 44 16.54 10.06 -17.05
CA GLY A 44 17.77 9.75 -16.30
C GLY A 44 17.98 10.54 -15.01
N TYR A 45 17.01 11.36 -14.57
CA TYR A 45 17.09 12.16 -13.34
C TYR A 45 16.71 11.34 -12.09
N TYR A 46 17.34 10.19 -11.88
CA TYR A 46 16.97 9.23 -10.81
C TYR A 46 16.99 9.83 -9.39
N ILE A 47 17.98 10.67 -9.07
CA ILE A 47 18.08 11.29 -7.74
C ILE A 47 16.90 12.25 -7.49
N ILE A 48 16.49 13.00 -8.52
CA ILE A 48 15.36 13.93 -8.43
C ILE A 48 14.03 13.16 -8.45
N ALA A 49 13.96 12.02 -9.13
CA ALA A 49 12.78 11.14 -9.14
C ALA A 49 12.48 10.53 -7.75
N LEU A 50 13.51 10.25 -6.96
CA LEU A 50 13.41 9.56 -5.67
C LEU A 50 12.39 10.13 -4.68
N PRO A 51 12.37 11.44 -4.38
CA PRO A 51 11.33 12.01 -3.52
C PRO A 51 9.91 11.77 -4.06
N PHE A 52 9.70 11.84 -5.37
CA PHE A 52 8.38 11.58 -5.97
C PHE A 52 8.01 10.10 -5.90
N SER A 53 8.98 9.19 -6.04
CA SER A 53 8.78 7.75 -5.80
C SER A 53 8.39 7.48 -4.34
N ALA A 54 9.01 8.18 -3.38
CA ALA A 54 8.65 8.07 -1.97
C ALA A 54 7.23 8.59 -1.70
N PHE A 55 6.84 9.73 -2.27
CA PHE A 55 5.45 10.22 -2.19
C PHE A 55 4.45 9.28 -2.85
N PHE A 56 4.79 8.69 -4.01
CA PHE A 56 3.98 7.64 -4.63
C PHE A 56 3.76 6.47 -3.67
N PHE A 57 4.84 5.99 -3.03
CA PHE A 57 4.76 4.88 -2.08
C PHE A 57 3.88 5.21 -0.87
N LEU A 58 4.09 6.37 -0.23
CA LEU A 58 3.31 6.80 0.94
C LEU A 58 1.83 7.03 0.61
N THR A 59 1.55 7.65 -0.54
CA THR A 59 0.17 7.83 -0.99
C THR A 59 -0.47 6.52 -1.43
N GLY A 60 0.32 5.57 -1.94
CA GLY A 60 -0.08 4.19 -2.23
C GLY A 60 -0.51 3.46 -0.96
N LEU A 61 0.31 3.51 0.10
CA LEU A 61 -0.04 2.96 1.42
C LEU A 61 -1.36 3.52 1.93
N ARG A 62 -1.57 4.83 1.84
CA ARG A 62 -2.84 5.47 2.22
C ARG A 62 -4.02 4.96 1.37
N GLN A 63 -3.85 4.89 0.05
CA GLN A 63 -4.90 4.45 -0.87
C GLN A 63 -5.29 2.99 -0.59
N VAL A 64 -4.31 2.09 -0.41
CA VAL A 64 -4.59 0.68 -0.14
C VAL A 64 -5.18 0.47 1.25
N HIS A 65 -4.73 1.21 2.26
CA HIS A 65 -5.33 1.21 3.60
C HIS A 65 -6.83 1.54 3.53
N ASN A 66 -7.19 2.60 2.80
CA ASN A 66 -8.60 2.93 2.57
C ASN A 66 -9.34 1.84 1.75
N GLY A 67 -8.68 1.23 0.78
CA GLY A 67 -9.20 0.07 0.06
C GLY A 67 -9.40 -1.18 0.93
N PHE A 68 -8.65 -1.36 2.02
CA PHE A 68 -8.84 -2.47 2.96
C PHE A 68 -10.18 -2.34 3.67
N HIS A 69 -10.54 -1.11 4.05
CA HIS A 69 -11.78 -0.77 4.75
C HIS A 69 -12.95 -0.47 3.81
N ASN A 70 -12.78 -0.59 2.49
CA ASN A 70 -13.76 -0.21 1.47
C ASN A 70 -14.21 1.26 1.57
N SER A 71 -13.30 2.16 1.98
CA SER A 71 -13.56 3.60 2.11
C SER A 71 -13.15 4.40 0.87
N LEU A 72 -12.82 3.74 -0.25
CA LEU A 72 -12.49 4.41 -1.52
C LEU A 72 -13.72 5.03 -2.23
N GLY A 73 -14.94 4.78 -1.75
CA GLY A 73 -16.18 5.26 -2.39
C GLY A 73 -16.51 4.59 -3.72
N THR A 74 -15.82 3.49 -4.07
CA THR A 74 -16.02 2.75 -5.32
C THR A 74 -16.74 1.42 -5.09
N ASN A 75 -17.17 0.76 -6.17
CA ASN A 75 -17.76 -0.58 -6.07
C ASN A 75 -16.67 -1.64 -5.75
N LYS A 76 -17.11 -2.85 -5.38
CA LYS A 76 -16.22 -3.96 -5.00
C LYS A 76 -15.17 -4.30 -6.06
N PHE A 77 -15.54 -4.26 -7.34
CA PHE A 77 -14.62 -4.58 -8.43
C PHE A 77 -13.54 -3.50 -8.57
N LEU A 78 -13.91 -2.22 -8.54
CA LEU A 78 -12.96 -1.11 -8.66
C LEU A 78 -12.03 -1.02 -7.45
N THR A 79 -12.54 -1.30 -6.24
CA THR A 79 -11.68 -1.43 -5.06
C THR A 79 -10.70 -2.58 -5.22
N TRP A 80 -11.17 -3.75 -5.63
CA TRP A 80 -10.31 -4.91 -5.89
C TRP A 80 -9.24 -4.61 -6.95
N LEU A 81 -9.64 -3.96 -8.06
CA LEU A 81 -8.74 -3.57 -9.14
C LEU A 81 -7.69 -2.56 -8.65
N SER A 82 -8.09 -1.60 -7.82
CA SER A 82 -7.16 -0.62 -7.23
C SER A 82 -6.11 -1.31 -6.35
N LEU A 83 -6.51 -2.29 -5.53
CA LEU A 83 -5.56 -3.08 -4.74
C LEU A 83 -4.63 -3.90 -5.64
N TYR A 84 -5.18 -4.56 -6.67
CA TYR A 84 -4.41 -5.37 -7.60
C TYR A 84 -3.37 -4.56 -8.40
N ILE A 85 -3.75 -3.38 -8.90
CA ILE A 85 -2.82 -2.50 -9.63
C ILE A 85 -1.72 -2.00 -8.67
N ASN A 86 -2.09 -1.60 -7.45
CA ASN A 86 -1.10 -1.21 -6.44
C ASN A 86 -0.15 -2.37 -6.12
N SER A 87 -0.59 -3.63 -6.15
CA SER A 87 0.31 -4.77 -5.96
C SER A 87 1.44 -4.82 -6.98
N ILE A 88 1.13 -4.61 -8.25
CA ILE A 88 2.12 -4.59 -9.32
C ILE A 88 3.02 -3.35 -9.18
N LEU A 89 2.43 -2.18 -8.94
CA LEU A 89 3.20 -0.94 -8.88
C LEU A 89 4.04 -0.81 -7.61
N MET A 90 3.65 -1.40 -6.49
CA MET A 90 4.40 -1.37 -5.22
C MET A 90 5.26 -2.63 -5.01
N MET A 91 5.24 -3.59 -5.95
CA MET A 91 6.04 -4.82 -5.90
C MET A 91 5.74 -5.73 -4.70
N THR A 92 4.50 -5.73 -4.21
CA THR A 92 4.06 -6.53 -3.03
C THR A 92 2.61 -6.99 -3.21
N SER A 93 2.18 -8.11 -2.63
CA SER A 93 0.76 -8.49 -2.67
C SER A 93 -0.05 -7.66 -1.68
N ILE A 94 -0.78 -6.67 -2.18
CA ILE A 94 -1.67 -5.83 -1.38
C ILE A 94 -2.83 -6.65 -0.80
N HIS A 95 -3.25 -7.76 -1.42
CA HIS A 95 -4.21 -8.66 -0.78
C HIS A 95 -3.61 -9.45 0.40
N ALA A 96 -2.30 -9.74 0.40
CA ALA A 96 -1.63 -10.29 1.57
C ALA A 96 -1.51 -9.25 2.69
N VAL A 97 -1.16 -8.01 2.34
CA VAL A 97 -1.16 -6.89 3.30
C VAL A 97 -2.56 -6.71 3.89
N LYS A 98 -3.62 -6.62 3.07
CA LYS A 98 -5.02 -6.52 3.52
C LYS A 98 -5.40 -7.59 4.53
N PHE A 99 -5.03 -8.85 4.27
CA PHE A 99 -5.35 -9.94 5.16
C PHE A 99 -4.71 -9.77 6.54
N ASN A 100 -3.45 -9.36 6.58
CA ASN A 100 -2.75 -9.11 7.85
C ASN A 100 -3.26 -7.84 8.53
N HIS A 101 -3.63 -6.82 7.77
CA HIS A 101 -4.15 -5.56 8.31
C HIS A 101 -5.49 -5.73 9.04
N ILE A 102 -6.42 -6.48 8.44
CA ILE A 102 -7.68 -6.79 9.13
C ILE A 102 -7.45 -7.67 10.37
N ARG A 103 -6.39 -8.49 10.37
CA ARG A 103 -5.99 -9.27 11.55
C ARG A 103 -5.32 -8.40 12.62
N HIS A 104 -4.54 -7.40 12.24
CA HIS A 104 -3.97 -6.42 13.16
C HIS A 104 -5.09 -5.74 13.96
N HIS A 105 -6.12 -5.22 13.29
CA HIS A 105 -7.29 -4.66 13.98
C HIS A 105 -7.99 -5.65 14.92
N LYS A 106 -7.99 -6.94 14.58
CA LYS A 106 -8.64 -7.99 15.39
C LYS A 106 -7.80 -8.45 16.59
N TYR A 107 -6.48 -8.54 16.44
CA TYR A 107 -5.54 -9.14 17.37
C TYR A 107 -4.48 -8.14 17.86
N CYS A 108 -4.78 -6.84 17.80
CA CYS A 108 -3.84 -5.74 17.98
C CYS A 108 -2.91 -5.95 19.19
N LEU A 109 -1.60 -5.86 18.96
CA LEU A 109 -0.54 -6.00 19.97
C LEU A 109 -0.53 -7.34 20.72
N THR A 110 -1.06 -8.40 20.11
CA THR A 110 -0.93 -9.79 20.59
C THR A 110 -0.01 -10.60 19.68
N ASP A 111 0.36 -11.82 20.07
CA ASP A 111 1.24 -12.69 19.27
C ASP A 111 0.68 -13.06 17.90
N GLN A 112 -0.64 -12.93 17.69
CA GLN A 112 -1.31 -13.21 16.42
C GLN A 112 -1.32 -12.01 15.45
N ASP A 113 -0.80 -10.87 15.89
CA ASP A 113 -0.60 -9.64 15.13
C ASP A 113 0.79 -9.59 14.49
N TYR A 114 0.88 -10.10 13.27
CA TYR A 114 2.13 -10.15 12.51
C TYR A 114 2.53 -8.80 11.92
N GLU A 115 1.59 -7.86 11.81
CA GLU A 115 1.79 -6.52 11.26
C GLU A 115 2.28 -5.56 12.32
N GLY A 116 1.62 -5.51 13.48
CA GLY A 116 2.01 -4.66 14.61
C GLY A 116 3.25 -5.14 15.37
N LYS A 117 3.87 -6.26 14.97
CA LYS A 117 5.03 -6.83 15.68
C LYS A 117 6.22 -5.86 15.80
N SER A 118 6.43 -4.99 14.81
CA SER A 118 7.52 -4.00 14.84
C SER A 118 7.29 -2.88 15.85
N ALA A 119 6.08 -2.66 16.34
CA ALA A 119 5.77 -1.61 17.31
C ALA A 119 6.50 -1.79 18.65
N GLY A 120 6.86 -3.03 19.00
CA GLY A 120 7.66 -3.34 20.18
C GLY A 120 9.19 -3.26 19.97
N MET A 121 9.65 -2.94 18.76
CA MET A 121 11.07 -2.90 18.42
C MET A 121 11.64 -1.48 18.50
N THR A 122 12.96 -1.37 18.66
CA THR A 122 13.67 -0.12 18.38
C THR A 122 13.53 0.28 16.91
N TRP A 123 13.70 1.57 16.58
CA TRP A 123 13.62 2.07 15.21
C TRP A 123 14.51 1.30 14.21
N TYR A 124 15.75 0.99 14.57
CA TYR A 124 16.66 0.24 13.71
C TYR A 124 16.27 -1.24 13.62
N GLY A 125 15.72 -1.80 14.70
CA GLY A 125 15.15 -3.15 14.72
C GLY A 125 13.99 -3.30 13.74
N ALA A 126 13.10 -2.30 13.69
CA ALA A 126 11.99 -2.28 12.74
C ALA A 126 12.47 -2.20 11.27
N ILE A 127 13.51 -1.40 10.99
CA ILE A 127 14.14 -1.32 9.66
C ILE A 127 14.72 -2.69 9.25
N LEU A 128 15.51 -3.32 10.13
CA LEU A 128 16.13 -4.63 9.85
C LEU A 128 15.08 -5.76 9.76
N TYR A 129 13.94 -5.59 10.43
CA TYR A 129 12.84 -6.55 10.39
C TYR A 129 11.99 -6.43 9.11
N GLY A 130 11.99 -5.29 8.42
CA GLY A 130 11.11 -5.06 7.27
C GLY A 130 11.21 -6.09 6.15
N PRO A 131 12.41 -6.54 5.71
CA PRO A 131 12.52 -7.66 4.77
C PRO A 131 11.84 -8.94 5.27
N VAL A 132 12.01 -9.27 6.55
CA VAL A 132 11.37 -10.45 7.17
C VAL A 132 9.85 -10.28 7.19
N HIS A 133 9.38 -9.09 7.58
CA HIS A 133 7.96 -8.75 7.61
C HIS A 133 7.30 -8.94 6.23
N MET A 134 7.93 -8.43 5.17
CA MET A 134 7.45 -8.54 3.79
C MET A 134 7.18 -10.01 3.40
N PHE A 135 8.11 -10.93 3.67
CA PHE A 135 7.88 -12.35 3.34
C PHE A 135 6.90 -13.02 4.30
N LEU A 136 6.89 -12.62 5.58
CA LEU A 136 6.04 -13.20 6.61
C LEU A 136 4.55 -12.99 6.30
N ILE A 137 4.15 -11.77 5.89
CA ILE A 137 2.74 -11.47 5.60
C ILE A 137 2.18 -12.33 4.45
N HIS A 138 2.99 -12.61 3.43
CA HIS A 138 2.64 -13.49 2.32
C HIS A 138 2.49 -14.93 2.82
N LYS A 139 3.49 -15.42 3.57
CA LYS A 139 3.46 -16.77 4.16
C LYS A 139 2.22 -16.98 5.02
N VAL A 140 1.94 -16.07 5.95
CA VAL A 140 0.78 -16.15 6.86
C VAL A 140 -0.53 -16.16 6.07
N THR A 141 -0.66 -15.31 5.04
CA THR A 141 -1.87 -15.27 4.20
C THR A 141 -2.05 -16.57 3.42
N LEU A 142 -0.98 -17.13 2.85
CA LEU A 142 -1.04 -18.39 2.11
C LEU A 142 -1.30 -19.61 3.00
N GLN A 143 -0.91 -19.56 4.27
CA GLN A 143 -1.21 -20.62 5.24
C GLN A 143 -2.64 -20.53 5.76
N ILE A 144 -3.04 -19.39 6.30
CA ILE A 144 -4.25 -19.23 7.12
C ILE A 144 -5.41 -18.58 6.34
N GLY A 145 -5.13 -17.85 5.26
CA GLY A 145 -6.14 -17.16 4.46
C GLY A 145 -7.15 -18.11 3.81
N ASN A 146 -8.34 -17.61 3.51
CA ASN A 146 -9.34 -18.40 2.77
C ASN A 146 -8.95 -18.55 1.28
N LYS A 147 -9.69 -19.39 0.54
CA LYS A 147 -9.41 -19.67 -0.89
C LYS A 147 -9.35 -18.41 -1.76
N ASN A 148 -10.18 -17.39 -1.46
CA ASN A 148 -10.21 -16.15 -2.22
C ASN A 148 -8.96 -15.31 -1.98
N TYR A 149 -8.52 -15.17 -0.73
CA TYR A 149 -7.26 -14.49 -0.40
C TYR A 149 -6.08 -15.20 -1.06
N LYS A 150 -5.96 -16.52 -0.90
CA LYS A 150 -4.87 -17.29 -1.52
C LYS A 150 -4.80 -17.11 -3.03
N ARG A 151 -5.96 -17.16 -3.71
CA ARG A 151 -6.05 -16.95 -5.17
C ARG A 151 -5.57 -15.56 -5.56
N ASN A 152 -6.01 -14.52 -4.87
CA ASN A 152 -5.61 -13.14 -5.20
C ASN A 152 -4.11 -12.92 -4.95
N VAL A 153 -3.58 -13.44 -3.83
CA VAL A 153 -2.13 -13.35 -3.54
C VAL A 153 -1.32 -14.04 -4.62
N ILE A 154 -1.69 -15.25 -5.03
CA ILE A 154 -0.98 -15.98 -6.10
C ILE A 154 -1.06 -15.23 -7.42
N LEU A 155 -2.23 -14.71 -7.79
CA LEU A 155 -2.43 -13.91 -8.99
C LEU A 155 -1.50 -12.68 -8.99
N GLU A 156 -1.45 -11.94 -7.88
CA GLU A 156 -0.61 -10.75 -7.74
C GLU A 156 0.88 -11.10 -7.81
N LEU A 157 1.32 -12.13 -7.10
CA LEU A 157 2.72 -12.57 -7.11
C LEU A 157 3.16 -13.00 -8.51
N ILE A 158 2.33 -13.75 -9.24
CA ILE A 158 2.60 -14.12 -10.63
C ILE A 158 2.71 -12.86 -11.50
N SER A 159 1.79 -11.91 -11.36
CA SER A 159 1.79 -10.67 -12.14
C SER A 159 3.00 -9.78 -11.84
N ILE A 160 3.42 -9.69 -10.57
CA ILE A 160 4.64 -8.98 -10.15
C ILE A 160 5.87 -9.63 -10.79
N VAL A 161 5.97 -10.97 -10.76
CA VAL A 161 7.09 -11.71 -11.38
C VAL A 161 7.11 -11.52 -12.90
N ILE A 162 5.96 -11.61 -13.58
CA ILE A 162 5.86 -11.38 -15.02
C ILE A 162 6.26 -9.94 -15.37
N PHE A 163 5.75 -8.96 -14.62
CA PHE A 163 6.08 -7.56 -14.80
C PHE A 163 7.59 -7.31 -14.66
N ALA A 164 8.19 -7.79 -13.56
CA ALA A 164 9.63 -7.67 -13.34
C ALA A 164 10.43 -8.39 -14.44
N ALA A 165 10.05 -9.61 -14.81
CA ALA A 165 10.73 -10.38 -15.86
C ALA A 165 10.73 -9.64 -17.20
N ILE A 166 9.59 -9.06 -17.60
CA ILE A 166 9.48 -8.25 -18.82
C ILE A 166 10.40 -7.03 -18.73
N VAL A 167 10.34 -6.28 -17.62
CA VAL A 167 11.16 -5.06 -17.40
C VAL A 167 12.66 -5.36 -17.49
N PHE A 168 13.13 -6.42 -16.84
CA PHE A 168 14.54 -6.80 -16.87
C PHE A 168 14.96 -7.43 -18.20
N TYR A 169 14.11 -8.23 -18.83
CA TYR A 169 14.40 -8.84 -20.14
C TYR A 169 14.61 -7.79 -21.23
N PHE A 170 13.73 -6.78 -21.28
CA PHE A 170 13.83 -5.66 -22.24
C PHE A 170 14.74 -4.53 -21.76
N ARG A 171 15.33 -4.62 -20.56
CA ARG A 171 16.22 -3.61 -19.97
C ARG A 171 15.59 -2.21 -19.95
N ILE A 172 14.37 -2.11 -19.43
CA ILE A 172 13.65 -0.84 -19.34
C ILE A 172 14.13 -0.08 -18.09
N ASP A 173 15.20 0.70 -18.23
CA ASP A 173 15.96 1.28 -17.11
C ASP A 173 15.12 2.06 -16.10
N PHE A 174 14.21 2.93 -16.57
CA PHE A 174 13.37 3.72 -15.67
C PHE A 174 12.36 2.87 -14.87
N LEU A 175 11.94 1.71 -15.40
CA LEU A 175 11.10 0.75 -14.69
C LEU A 175 11.94 -0.13 -13.75
N ILE A 176 13.19 -0.46 -14.11
CA ILE A 176 14.13 -1.11 -13.20
C ILE A 176 14.35 -0.22 -11.97
N TYR A 177 14.58 1.07 -12.18
CA TYR A 177 14.64 2.07 -11.11
C TYR A 177 13.38 2.01 -10.23
N HIS A 178 12.19 2.07 -10.83
CA HIS A 178 10.92 2.02 -10.09
C HIS A 178 10.82 0.75 -9.24
N ILE A 179 11.09 -0.43 -9.82
CA ILE A 179 11.08 -1.71 -9.10
C ILE A 179 12.02 -1.67 -7.89
N ILE A 180 13.26 -1.20 -8.06
CA ILE A 180 14.24 -1.13 -6.97
C ILE A 180 13.73 -0.24 -5.84
N VAL A 181 13.24 0.96 -6.16
CA VAL A 181 12.76 1.91 -5.13
C VAL A 181 11.54 1.37 -4.40
N MET A 182 10.62 0.70 -5.10
CA MET A 182 9.46 0.08 -4.45
C MET A 182 9.86 -1.07 -3.53
N LEU A 183 10.77 -1.95 -3.95
CA LEU A 183 11.29 -3.02 -3.09
C LEU A 183 11.99 -2.47 -1.84
N VAL A 184 12.76 -1.38 -1.97
CA VAL A 184 13.35 -0.68 -0.82
C VAL A 184 12.26 -0.11 0.09
N GLY A 185 11.22 0.50 -0.46
CA GLY A 185 10.07 1.01 0.30
C GLY A 185 9.36 -0.10 1.08
N GLU A 186 9.12 -1.26 0.45
CA GLU A 186 8.53 -2.45 1.07
C GLU A 186 9.40 -2.98 2.22
N PHE A 187 10.72 -2.96 2.08
CA PHE A 187 11.65 -3.32 3.15
C PHE A 187 11.68 -2.31 4.30
N LEU A 188 11.17 -1.09 4.09
CA LEU A 188 10.99 -0.11 5.15
C LEU A 188 9.57 -0.13 5.73
N MET A 189 8.64 -0.90 5.16
CA MET A 189 7.23 -0.92 5.56
C MET A 189 7.06 -1.14 7.07
N ALA A 190 7.76 -2.11 7.66
CA ALA A 190 7.64 -2.41 9.08
C ALA A 190 8.05 -1.24 10.01
N PHE A 191 8.84 -0.28 9.52
CA PHE A 191 9.22 0.92 10.27
C PHE A 191 8.24 2.09 10.08
N ILE A 192 7.58 2.17 8.93
CA ILE A 192 6.68 3.29 8.57
C ILE A 192 5.19 2.98 8.76
N ASN A 193 4.83 1.72 9.03
CA ASN A 193 3.46 1.24 9.22
C ASN A 193 2.92 1.50 10.63
#